data_AF-A0A9P0M8H5-F1
#
_entry.id   AF-A0A9P0M8H5-F1
#
_cell.length_a   1.000
_cell.length_b   1.000
_cell.length_c   1.000
_cell.angle_alpha   90.00
_cell.angle_beta   90.00
_cell.angle_gamma   90.00
#
_symmetry.space_group_name_H-M   'P 1'
#
loop_
_entity.id
_entity.type
_entity.pdbx_description
1 polymer ?
#
loop_
_entity_poly.entity_id
_entity_poly.type
_entity_poly.pdbx_seq_one_letter_code
_entity_poly.pdbx_strand_id
1 'polypeptide(L)'
;MIDEFPADPIISFYGTGAKAYYIRSFKSETKKAKGVKKAVVQKQLPSDDYKKIIEGGWRILRKTHTFKSKLHDVYTEVKNKVALAHHDDKRFIIPNTTKTLPWGHSDIEFYQTDTSLNKKYATDAINDVAEGVFPVKW
;
A
#
# COMPACT_ATOMS: atom_id res chain seq x y z
N MET A 1 -9.10 4.92 -25.53
CA MET A 1 -9.11 4.15 -24.27
C MET A 1 -9.81 2.84 -24.58
N ILE A 2 -9.22 1.70 -24.22
CA ILE A 2 -9.81 0.37 -24.48
C ILE A 2 -10.63 -0.06 -23.26
N ASP A 3 -11.78 -0.68 -23.50
CA ASP A 3 -12.59 -1.30 -22.45
C ASP A 3 -12.01 -2.68 -22.09
N GLU A 4 -11.60 -2.87 -20.84
CA GLU A 4 -11.04 -4.12 -20.35
C GLU A 4 -12.11 -5.18 -20.02
N PHE A 5 -13.36 -4.75 -19.81
CA PHE A 5 -14.48 -5.64 -19.42
C PHE A 5 -15.73 -5.41 -20.29
N PRO A 6 -15.63 -5.62 -21.62
CA PRO A 6 -16.74 -5.37 -22.54
C PRO A 6 -17.92 -6.31 -22.24
N ALA A 7 -19.06 -5.72 -21.90
CA ALA A 7 -20.29 -6.44 -21.55
C ALA A 7 -20.10 -7.51 -20.44
N ASP A 8 -19.20 -7.25 -19.48
CA ASP A 8 -19.00 -8.08 -18.30
C ASP A 8 -18.93 -7.21 -17.04
N PRO A 9 -20.07 -6.96 -16.38
CA PRO A 9 -20.13 -6.04 -15.25
C PRO A 9 -19.27 -6.54 -14.08
N ILE A 10 -18.52 -5.60 -13.49
CA ILE A 10 -17.73 -5.85 -12.28
C ILE A 10 -18.66 -5.91 -11.08
N ILE A 11 -18.60 -7.01 -10.33
CA ILE A 11 -19.43 -7.28 -9.15
C ILE A 11 -18.71 -6.83 -7.87
N SER A 12 -17.42 -7.12 -7.77
CA SER A 12 -16.63 -6.71 -6.61
C SER A 12 -15.19 -6.38 -6.98
N PHE A 13 -14.65 -5.40 -6.27
CA PHE A 13 -13.28 -4.93 -6.42
C PHE A 13 -12.65 -4.75 -5.04
N TYR A 14 -11.45 -5.31 -4.87
CA TYR A 14 -10.64 -5.13 -3.67
C TYR A 14 -9.25 -4.65 -4.09
N GLY A 15 -8.95 -3.38 -3.83
CA GLY A 15 -7.65 -2.77 -4.06
C GLY A 15 -6.82 -2.76 -2.78
N THR A 16 -5.78 -3.60 -2.73
CA THR A 16 -4.88 -3.66 -1.56
C THR A 16 -3.69 -2.71 -1.68
N GLY A 17 -3.25 -2.41 -2.91
CA GLY A 17 -2.14 -1.49 -3.15
C GLY A 17 -1.74 -1.42 -4.62
N ALA A 18 -0.59 -0.79 -4.90
CA ALA A 18 -0.11 -0.61 -6.26
C ALA A 18 0.11 -1.96 -6.97
N LYS A 19 -0.60 -2.19 -8.09
CA LYS A 19 -0.56 -3.43 -8.88
C LYS A 19 -0.94 -4.68 -8.07
N ALA A 20 -1.72 -4.52 -7.00
CA ALA A 20 -2.22 -5.60 -6.15
C ALA A 20 -3.73 -5.42 -5.90
N TYR A 21 -4.53 -6.19 -6.63
CA TYR A 21 -5.97 -6.05 -6.62
C TYR A 21 -6.66 -7.36 -6.98
N TYR A 22 -7.93 -7.42 -6.62
CA TYR A 22 -8.87 -8.46 -6.98
C TYR A 22 -10.07 -7.83 -7.69
N ILE A 23 -10.46 -8.42 -8.82
CA ILE A 23 -11.67 -8.06 -9.55
C ILE A 23 -12.48 -9.33 -9.75
N ARG A 24 -13.76 -9.30 -9.37
CA ARG A 24 -14.76 -10.29 -9.77
C ARG A 24 -15.71 -9.64 -10.76
N SER A 25 -15.76 -10.16 -11.98
CA SER A 25 -16.82 -9.86 -12.94
C SER A 25 -17.83 -11.00 -12.95
N PHE A 26 -18.90 -10.88 -13.74
CA PHE A 26 -19.90 -11.94 -13.88
C PHE A 26 -19.26 -13.21 -14.47
N LYS A 27 -18.44 -13.05 -15.53
CA LYS A 27 -17.82 -14.19 -16.24
C LYS A 27 -16.48 -14.62 -15.67
N SER A 28 -15.72 -13.71 -15.04
CA SER A 28 -14.32 -13.96 -14.72
C SER A 28 -13.90 -13.48 -13.32
N GLU A 29 -12.72 -13.92 -12.91
CA GLU A 29 -12.07 -13.52 -11.67
C GLU A 29 -10.60 -13.20 -11.98
N THR A 30 -10.17 -11.97 -11.69
CA THR A 30 -8.81 -11.52 -11.92
C THR A 30 -8.13 -11.20 -10.60
N LYS A 31 -7.04 -11.91 -10.32
CA LYS A 31 -6.19 -11.73 -9.13
C LYS A 31 -4.82 -11.20 -9.55
N LYS A 32 -4.40 -10.09 -8.93
CA LYS A 32 -3.05 -9.52 -9.06
C LYS A 32 -2.44 -9.31 -7.69
N ALA A 33 -1.17 -9.66 -7.57
CA ALA A 33 -0.36 -9.38 -6.39
C ALA A 33 1.05 -9.05 -6.87
N LYS A 34 1.54 -7.87 -6.49
CA LYS A 34 2.81 -7.34 -6.97
C LYS A 34 3.97 -8.20 -6.46
N GLY A 35 4.85 -8.64 -7.37
CA GLY A 35 6.07 -9.38 -7.01
C GLY A 35 5.84 -10.84 -6.57
N VAL A 36 4.59 -11.32 -6.64
CA VAL A 36 4.22 -12.71 -6.32
C VAL A 36 4.11 -13.52 -7.61
N LYS A 37 4.57 -14.78 -7.59
CA LYS A 37 4.47 -15.67 -8.74
C LYS A 37 3.00 -15.95 -9.07
N LYS A 38 2.64 -15.92 -10.37
CA LYS A 38 1.27 -16.18 -10.85
C LYS A 38 0.66 -17.48 -10.32
N ALA A 39 1.44 -18.56 -10.27
CA ALA A 39 0.99 -19.84 -9.74
C ALA A 39 0.59 -19.77 -8.25
N VAL A 40 1.32 -18.99 -7.45
CA VAL A 40 1.02 -18.77 -6.02
C VAL A 40 -0.23 -17.91 -5.88
N VAL A 41 -0.37 -16.86 -6.70
CA VAL A 41 -1.57 -16.01 -6.72
C VAL A 41 -2.83 -16.81 -7.04
N GLN A 42 -2.76 -17.72 -8.02
CA GLN A 42 -3.92 -18.52 -8.42
C GLN A 42 -4.29 -19.60 -7.39
N LYS A 43 -3.30 -20.25 -6.76
CA LYS A 43 -3.54 -21.41 -5.88
C LYS A 43 -3.64 -21.08 -4.40
N GLN A 44 -2.99 -20.02 -3.94
CA GLN A 44 -2.78 -19.75 -2.50
C GLN A 44 -3.30 -18.37 -2.06
N LEU A 45 -3.99 -17.64 -2.93
CA LEU A 45 -4.48 -16.28 -2.66
C LEU A 45 -5.99 -16.20 -2.99
N PRO A 46 -6.86 -16.72 -2.11
CA PRO A 46 -8.31 -16.59 -2.26
C PRO A 46 -8.78 -15.12 -2.20
N SER A 47 -9.98 -14.86 -2.68
CA SER A 47 -10.59 -13.51 -2.65
C SER A 47 -10.71 -12.96 -1.22
N ASP A 48 -11.00 -13.83 -0.26
CA ASP A 48 -11.12 -13.51 1.16
C ASP A 48 -9.84 -12.90 1.76
N ASP A 49 -8.66 -13.31 1.27
CA ASP A 49 -7.37 -12.73 1.70
C ASP A 49 -7.29 -11.23 1.35
N TYR A 50 -7.79 -10.84 0.18
CA TYR A 50 -7.80 -9.44 -0.24
C TYR A 50 -8.75 -8.61 0.61
N LYS A 51 -9.94 -9.15 0.92
CA LYS A 51 -10.93 -8.50 1.79
C LYS A 51 -10.39 -8.32 3.21
N LYS A 52 -9.81 -9.37 3.79
CA LYS A 52 -9.20 -9.36 5.13
C LYS A 52 -8.12 -8.31 5.31
N ILE A 53 -7.34 -8.01 4.27
CA ILE A 53 -6.30 -6.97 4.33
C ILE A 53 -6.90 -5.58 4.39
N ILE A 54 -7.97 -5.34 3.65
CA ILE A 54 -8.65 -4.05 3.64
C ILE A 54 -9.31 -3.80 5.00
N GLU A 55 -9.95 -4.82 5.57
CA GLU A 55 -10.66 -4.71 6.86
C GLU A 55 -9.71 -4.75 8.06
N GLY A 56 -8.68 -5.60 8.01
CA GLY A 56 -7.78 -5.85 9.15
C GLY A 56 -6.51 -5.02 9.14
N GLY A 57 -6.09 -4.43 8.02
CA GLY A 57 -4.86 -3.64 7.92
C GLY A 57 -3.55 -4.44 7.97
N TRP A 58 -3.61 -5.77 8.04
CA TRP A 58 -2.42 -6.62 8.17
C TRP A 58 -1.78 -6.97 6.82
N ARG A 59 -0.65 -7.68 6.87
CA ARG A 59 0.05 -8.25 5.72
C ARG A 59 -0.15 -9.76 5.64
N ILE A 60 -0.31 -10.29 4.43
CA ILE A 60 -0.39 -11.73 4.18
C ILE A 60 0.92 -12.22 3.60
N LEU A 61 1.46 -13.29 4.19
CA LEU A 61 2.67 -13.95 3.70
C LEU A 61 2.34 -15.27 3.02
N ARG A 62 3.08 -15.58 1.94
CA ARG A 62 2.98 -16.85 1.20
C ARG A 62 4.37 -17.40 0.89
N LYS A 63 4.48 -18.73 0.98
CA LYS A 63 5.70 -19.45 0.61
C LYS A 63 5.85 -19.48 -0.90
N THR A 64 7.03 -19.13 -1.37
CA THR A 64 7.39 -19.16 -2.80
C THR A 64 8.70 -19.90 -2.97
N HIS A 65 8.76 -20.80 -3.95
CA HIS A 65 9.98 -21.51 -4.32
C HIS A 65 10.75 -20.70 -5.35
N THR A 66 12.05 -20.51 -5.18
CA THR A 66 12.91 -19.78 -6.11
C THR A 66 14.24 -20.52 -6.29
N PHE A 67 14.72 -20.60 -7.52
CA PHE A 67 16.07 -21.09 -7.80
C PHE A 67 17.10 -20.03 -7.39
N LYS A 68 18.14 -20.46 -6.69
CA LYS A 68 19.30 -19.65 -6.35
C LYS A 68 20.56 -20.36 -6.78
N SER A 69 21.56 -19.57 -7.17
CA SER A 69 22.92 -20.05 -7.37
C SER A 69 23.83 -19.42 -6.32
N LYS A 70 24.68 -20.23 -5.70
CA LYS A 70 25.75 -19.77 -4.82
C LYS A 70 26.98 -20.62 -5.10
N LEU A 71 28.14 -19.99 -5.35
CA LEU A 71 29.38 -20.69 -5.70
C LEU A 71 29.20 -21.70 -6.85
N HIS A 72 28.44 -21.32 -7.89
CA HIS A 72 28.07 -22.17 -9.02
C HIS A 72 27.14 -23.36 -8.72
N ASP A 73 26.74 -23.59 -7.47
CA ASP A 73 25.73 -24.59 -7.12
C ASP A 73 24.32 -24.01 -7.22
N VAL A 74 23.45 -24.67 -8.00
CA VAL A 74 22.04 -24.27 -8.18
C VAL A 74 21.15 -25.12 -7.28
N TYR A 75 20.33 -24.46 -6.46
CA TYR A 75 19.41 -25.12 -5.54
C TYR A 75 18.06 -24.38 -5.48
N THR A 76 17.05 -25.08 -4.97
CA THR A 76 15.72 -24.50 -4.74
C THR A 76 15.61 -24.01 -3.31
N GLU A 77 15.28 -22.74 -3.12
CA GLU A 77 15.07 -22.12 -1.82
C GLU A 77 13.58 -21.79 -1.65
N VAL A 78 13.04 -22.08 -0.46
CA VAL A 78 11.70 -21.65 -0.08
C VAL A 78 11.80 -20.32 0.66
N LYS A 79 11.21 -19.27 0.12
CA LYS A 79 11.10 -17.96 0.77
C LYS A 79 9.67 -17.67 1.16
N ASN A 80 9.46 -17.23 2.40
CA ASN A 80 8.20 -16.64 2.81
C ASN A 80 8.20 -15.15 2.40
N LYS A 81 7.34 -14.78 1.45
CA LYS A 81 7.25 -13.41 0.93
C LYS A 81 5.94 -12.76 1.36
N VAL A 82 5.96 -11.45 1.57
CA VAL A 82 4.74 -10.65 1.67
C VAL A 82 4.05 -10.68 0.31
N ALA A 83 2.86 -11.26 0.29
CA ALA A 83 2.06 -11.42 -0.92
C ALA A 83 1.13 -10.22 -1.13
N LEU A 84 0.51 -9.75 -0.05
CA LEU A 84 -0.38 -8.60 -0.03
C LEU A 84 -0.15 -7.82 1.27
N ALA A 85 -0.30 -6.51 1.21
CA ALA A 85 -0.17 -5.61 2.34
C ALA A 85 -1.14 -4.43 2.15
N HIS A 86 -1.64 -3.87 3.25
CA HIS A 86 -2.54 -2.72 3.25
C HIS A 86 -1.80 -1.38 3.11
N HIS A 87 -0.65 -1.26 3.76
CA HIS A 87 0.08 0.00 3.85
C HIS A 87 0.93 0.25 2.59
N ASP A 88 0.98 1.51 2.16
CA ASP A 88 1.93 1.95 1.13
C ASP A 88 3.26 2.30 1.79
N ASP A 89 4.22 1.36 1.73
CA ASP A 89 5.57 1.52 2.30
C ASP A 89 6.35 2.71 1.73
N LYS A 90 5.87 3.37 0.66
CA LYS A 90 6.53 4.51 0.02
C LYS A 90 6.09 5.88 0.54
N ARG A 91 5.04 5.91 1.35
CA ARG A 91 4.40 7.16 1.77
C ARG A 91 4.19 7.17 3.27
N PHE A 92 4.47 8.32 3.87
CA PHE A 92 4.05 8.66 5.21
C PHE A 92 2.58 9.13 5.15
N ILE A 93 1.70 8.43 5.86
CA ILE A 93 0.30 8.85 6.02
C ILE A 93 0.27 9.86 7.16
N ILE A 94 -0.21 11.08 6.89
CA ILE A 94 -0.33 12.08 7.93
C ILE A 94 -1.45 11.62 8.89
N PRO A 95 -1.23 11.63 10.23
CA PRO A 95 -2.25 11.22 11.20
C PRO A 95 -3.55 12.03 11.04
N ASN A 96 -4.69 11.35 11.10
CA ASN A 96 -6.04 11.95 11.02
C ASN A 96 -6.36 12.67 9.70
N THR A 97 -5.66 12.37 8.60
CA THR A 97 -5.94 12.94 7.28
C THR A 97 -5.74 11.91 6.17
N THR A 98 -6.34 12.17 5.00
CA THR A 98 -6.18 11.37 3.78
C THR A 98 -4.95 11.78 2.97
N LYS A 99 -4.23 12.82 3.40
CA LYS A 99 -3.02 13.31 2.76
C LYS A 99 -1.81 12.44 3.13
N THR A 100 -0.91 12.30 2.18
CA THR A 100 0.30 11.50 2.31
C THR A 100 1.52 12.29 1.84
N LEU A 101 2.65 12.13 2.51
CA LEU A 101 3.95 12.66 2.09
C LEU A 101 4.85 11.52 1.58
N PRO A 102 5.72 11.75 0.59
CA PRO A 102 6.77 10.78 0.25
C PRO A 102 7.78 10.70 1.39
N TRP A 103 8.30 9.51 1.69
CA TRP A 103 9.39 9.38 2.67
C TRP A 103 10.58 10.27 2.29
N GLY A 104 11.14 11.00 3.27
CA GLY A 104 12.21 11.99 3.07
C GLY A 104 11.72 13.42 2.86
N HIS A 105 10.40 13.66 2.87
CA HIS A 105 9.84 15.02 2.86
C HIS A 105 10.15 15.74 4.18
N SER A 106 10.57 17.00 4.13
CA SER A 106 10.97 17.82 5.29
C SER A 106 9.88 17.93 6.35
N ASP A 107 8.62 18.09 5.92
CA ASP A 107 7.49 18.22 6.85
C ASP A 107 7.12 16.91 7.58
N ILE A 108 7.78 15.78 7.33
CA ILE A 108 7.49 14.53 8.05
C ILE A 108 7.76 14.68 9.55
N GLU A 109 8.87 15.32 9.93
CA GLU A 109 9.24 15.50 11.34
C GLU A 109 8.16 16.24 12.12
N PHE A 110 7.58 17.27 11.50
CA PHE A 110 6.46 18.03 12.05
C PHE A 110 5.27 17.14 12.40
N TYR A 111 4.92 16.20 11.53
CA TYR A 111 3.79 15.29 11.75
C TYR A 111 4.13 14.08 12.63
N GLN A 112 5.41 13.82 12.92
CA GLN A 112 5.87 12.74 13.79
C GLN A 112 5.88 13.13 15.27
N THR A 113 6.14 14.40 15.60
CA THR A 113 6.08 14.90 16.98
C THR A 113 4.66 14.86 17.55
N ASP A 114 4.56 14.72 18.88
CA ASP A 114 3.31 14.45 19.61
C ASP A 114 2.09 15.23 19.11
N THR A 115 0.95 14.53 19.02
CA THR A 115 -0.31 15.09 18.49
C THR A 115 -0.77 16.36 19.22
N SER A 116 -0.39 16.51 20.50
CA SER A 116 -0.63 17.70 21.32
C SER A 116 0.18 18.92 20.88
N LEU A 117 1.43 18.73 20.42
CA LEU A 117 2.28 19.80 19.89
C LEU A 117 1.84 20.20 18.48
N ASN A 118 1.45 19.24 17.63
CA ASN A 118 1.00 19.52 16.26
C ASN A 118 -0.27 20.37 16.22
N LYS A 119 -1.15 20.22 17.23
CA LYS A 119 -2.33 21.06 17.37
C LYS A 119 -1.97 22.51 17.71
N LYS A 120 -0.95 22.70 18.56
CA LYS A 120 -0.40 24.02 18.93
C LYS A 120 0.30 24.68 17.74
N TYR A 121 1.15 23.95 17.02
CA TYR A 121 1.81 24.50 15.83
C TYR A 121 0.83 24.84 14.70
N ALA A 122 -0.23 24.04 14.52
CA ALA A 122 -1.27 24.35 13.54
C ALA A 122 -2.07 25.60 13.91
N THR A 123 -2.37 25.82 15.21
CA THR A 123 -3.01 27.05 15.66
C THR A 123 -2.09 28.26 15.56
N ASP A 124 -0.82 28.10 15.91
CA ASP A 124 0.17 29.19 15.86
C ASP A 124 0.42 29.61 14.40
N ALA A 125 0.56 28.66 13.46
CA ALA A 125 0.71 28.97 12.04
C ALA A 125 -0.52 29.64 11.41
N ILE A 126 -1.73 29.34 11.88
CA ILE A 126 -2.97 30.02 11.44
C ILE A 126 -3.00 31.46 11.97
N ASN A 127 -2.56 31.66 13.23
CA ASN A 127 -2.48 32.98 13.85
C ASN A 127 -1.39 33.84 13.21
N ASP A 128 -0.21 33.29 12.91
CA ASP A 128 0.89 33.99 12.24
C ASP A 128 0.48 34.46 10.83
N VAL A 129 -0.28 33.65 10.09
CA VAL A 129 -0.85 34.05 8.79
C VAL A 129 -1.90 35.14 8.94
N ALA A 130 -2.71 35.11 10.00
CA ALA A 130 -3.69 36.17 10.30
C ALA A 130 -3.03 37.49 10.72
N GLU A 131 -1.85 37.43 11.31
CA GLU A 131 -1.03 38.59 11.72
C GLU A 131 -0.07 39.07 10.62
N GLY A 132 -0.05 38.42 9.45
CA GLY A 132 0.81 38.80 8.32
C GLY A 132 2.28 38.47 8.50
N VAL A 133 2.61 37.58 9.45
CA VAL A 133 3.96 37.10 9.71
C VAL A 133 4.20 35.84 8.88
N PHE A 134 4.94 35.98 7.78
CA PHE A 134 5.34 34.82 6.98
C PHE A 134 6.61 34.19 7.57
N PRO A 135 6.62 32.89 7.90
CA PRO A 135 7.82 32.26 8.41
C PRO A 135 8.89 32.20 7.32
N VAL A 136 9.99 32.91 7.54
CA VAL A 136 11.19 32.84 6.70
C VAL A 136 11.85 31.48 6.96
N LYS A 137 11.70 30.55 6.03
CA LYS A 137 12.41 29.26 6.05
C LYS A 137 13.76 29.41 5.35
N TRP A 138 14.85 29.07 6.05
CA TRP A 138 16.10 28.63 5.45
C TRP A 138 15.99 27.14 5.10
#